data_AF-A0A7X8HA31-F1
#
_entry.id   AF-A0A7X8HA31-F1
#
_cell.length_a   1.000
_cell.length_b   1.000
_cell.length_c   1.000
_cell.angle_alpha   90.00
_cell.angle_beta   90.00
_cell.angle_gamma   90.00
#
_symmetry.space_group_name_H-M   'P 1'
#
loop_
_entity.id
_entity.type
_entity.pdbx_description
1 polymer ?
#
loop_
_entity_poly.entity_id
_entity_poly.type
_entity_poly.pdbx_seq_one_letter_code
_entity_poly.pdbx_strand_id
1 'polypeptide(L)' 'MKTYHYLFTVLSLIFMGTLTTMAIEPIPISQNYQYVAILSGDETIPPQNTGAFGKAFFSLNQEMNQITYRVEVYN' A
#
# COMPACT_ATOMS: atom_id res chain seq x y z
N MET A 1 -34.03 40.09 -20.62
CA MET A 1 -33.52 39.75 -19.27
C MET A 1 -33.66 38.26 -18.90
N LYS A 2 -34.77 37.57 -19.22
CA LYS A 2 -34.97 36.15 -18.85
C LYS A 2 -33.97 35.18 -19.49
N THR A 3 -33.59 35.39 -20.75
CA THR A 3 -32.64 34.52 -21.48
C THR A 3 -31.23 34.48 -20.86
N TYR A 4 -30.73 35.61 -20.37
CA TYR A 4 -29.43 35.67 -19.68
C TYR A 4 -29.45 34.93 -18.35
N HIS A 5 -30.61 34.91 -17.68
CA HIS A 5 -30.79 34.18 -16.43
C HIS A 5 -30.64 32.67 -16.64
N TYR A 6 -31.26 32.12 -17.70
CA TYR A 6 -31.11 30.72 -18.08
C TYR A 6 -29.65 30.38 -18.44
N LEU A 7 -28.97 31.24 -19.19
CA LEU A 7 -27.57 31.04 -19.57
C LEU A 7 -26.65 30.95 -18.33
N PHE A 8 -26.84 31.86 -17.37
CA PHE A 8 -26.08 31.87 -16.12
C PHE A 8 -26.34 30.63 -15.26
N THR A 9 -27.60 30.18 -15.18
CA THR A 9 -27.92 28.96 -14.41
C THR A 9 -27.24 27.72 -14.98
N VAL A 10 -27.25 27.57 -16.31
CA VAL A 10 -26.61 26.42 -16.99
C VAL A 10 -25.09 26.46 -16.80
N LEU A 11 -24.47 27.63 -16.91
CA LEU A 11 -23.03 27.77 -16.73
C LEU A 11 -22.59 27.44 -15.29
N SER A 12 -23.36 27.84 -14.28
CA SER A 12 -23.05 27.49 -12.89
C SER A 12 -23.18 25.98 -12.61
N LEU A 13 -24.14 25.31 -13.27
CA LEU A 13 -24.36 23.87 -13.11
C LEU A 13 -23.18 23.08 -13.69
N ILE A 14 -22.69 23.49 -14.86
CA ILE A 14 -21.49 22.92 -15.51
C ILE A 14 -20.27 23.15 -14.60
N PHE A 15 -20.09 24.36 -14.09
CA PHE A 15 -18.98 24.70 -13.21
C PHE A 15 -18.98 23.87 -11.91
N MET A 16 -20.12 23.77 -11.22
CA MET A 16 -20.28 22.90 -10.04
C MET A 16 -19.99 21.43 -10.38
N GLY A 17 -20.44 20.93 -11.53
CA GLY A 17 -20.14 19.57 -11.98
C GLY A 17 -18.63 19.32 -12.11
N THR A 18 -17.92 20.23 -12.79
CA THR A 18 -16.46 20.09 -13.00
C THR A 18 -15.64 20.17 -11.71
N LEU A 19 -16.07 20.98 -10.74
CA LEU A 19 -15.43 21.08 -9.42
C LEU A 19 -15.52 19.77 -8.63
N THR A 20 -16.65 19.04 -8.73
CA THR A 20 -16.85 17.78 -8.00
C THR A 20 -16.01 16.63 -8.55
N THR A 21 -15.71 16.59 -9.85
CA THR A 21 -14.86 15.55 -10.46
C THR A 21 -13.41 15.64 -10.01
N MET A 22 -12.88 16.84 -9.72
CA MET A 22 -11.48 17.00 -9.29
C MET A 22 -11.23 16.64 -7.82
N ALA A 23 -12.27 16.38 -7.03
CA ALA A 23 -12.15 16.13 -5.59
C ALA A 23 -12.11 14.65 -5.20
N ILE A 24 -12.24 13.73 -6.16
CA ILE A 24 -12.24 12.29 -5.90
C ILE A 24 -10.90 11.72 -6.35
N GLU A 25 -9.88 11.87 -5.50
CA GLU A 25 -8.68 11.04 -5.63
C GLU A 25 -9.01 9.62 -5.12
N PRO A 26 -8.66 8.56 -5.87
CA PRO A 26 -8.78 7.20 -5.35
C PRO A 26 -7.92 7.09 -4.10
N ILE A 27 -8.49 6.57 -3.01
CA ILE A 27 -7.72 6.27 -1.80
C ILE A 27 -6.63 5.27 -2.21
N PRO A 28 -5.34 5.60 -2.09
CA PRO A 28 -4.28 4.66 -2.43
C PRO A 28 -4.37 3.49 -1.46
N ILE A 29 -4.70 2.32 -1.97
CA ILE A 29 -4.66 1.08 -1.19
C ILE A 29 -3.18 0.74 -1.01
N SER A 30 -2.60 1.16 0.11
CA SER A 30 -1.22 0.82 0.49
C SER A 30 -1.15 -0.67 0.79
N GLN A 31 -0.77 -1.48 -0.20
CA GLN A 31 -0.47 -2.90 0.01
C GLN A 31 0.93 -3.02 0.62
N ASN A 32 0.99 -3.11 1.95
CA ASN A 32 2.23 -3.47 2.65
C ASN A 32 2.41 -4.99 2.56
N TYR A 33 3.26 -5.46 1.65
CA TYR A 33 3.64 -6.86 1.60
C TYR A 33 4.62 -7.15 2.73
N GLN A 34 4.28 -8.15 3.56
CA GLN A 34 5.17 -8.68 4.58
C GLN A 34 5.43 -10.16 4.29
N TYR A 35 6.69 -10.50 4.13
CA TYR A 35 7.17 -11.87 3.95
C TYR A 35 7.75 -12.38 5.26
N VAL A 36 7.51 -13.65 5.56
CA VAL A 36 8.01 -14.31 6.77
C VAL A 36 8.79 -15.54 6.36
N ALA A 37 10.01 -15.67 6.87
CA ALA A 37 10.82 -16.88 6.74
C ALA A 37 11.06 -17.50 8.11
N ILE A 38 10.93 -18.83 8.18
CA ILE A 38 11.31 -19.62 9.34
C ILE A 38 12.81 -19.89 9.22
N LEU A 39 13.55 -19.62 10.29
CA LEU A 39 14.98 -19.88 10.38
C LEU A 39 15.20 -21.05 11.34
N SER A 40 15.19 -22.28 10.85
CA SER A 40 15.53 -23.45 11.66
C SER A 40 16.55 -24.33 10.93
N GLY A 41 17.18 -25.23 11.68
CA GLY A 41 18.07 -26.24 11.10
C GLY A 41 17.36 -27.17 10.11
N ASP A 42 16.05 -27.36 10.22
CA ASP A 42 15.26 -28.18 9.29
C ASP A 42 15.09 -27.52 7.92
N GLU A 43 15.11 -26.18 7.87
CA GLU A 43 14.95 -25.40 6.62
C GLU A 43 16.27 -25.23 5.85
N THR A 44 17.42 -25.68 6.39
CA THR A 44 18.71 -25.62 5.69
C THR A 44 18.88 -26.82 4.75
N ILE A 45 19.65 -26.65 3.67
CA ILE A 45 19.99 -27.74 2.75
C ILE A 45 21.52 -27.94 2.73
N PRO A 46 22.05 -29.09 3.22
CA PRO A 46 21.32 -30.17 3.92
C PRO A 46 20.82 -29.72 5.31
N PRO A 47 19.80 -30.40 5.88
CA PRO A 47 19.31 -30.09 7.22
C PRO A 47 20.40 -30.18 8.28
N GLN A 48 20.38 -29.26 9.24
CA GLN A 48 21.34 -29.18 10.35
C GLN A 48 20.65 -29.51 11.67
N ASN A 49 21.25 -30.39 12.48
CA ASN A 49 20.73 -30.70 13.80
C ASN A 49 21.17 -29.63 14.81
N THR A 50 20.33 -28.62 15.02
CA THR A 50 20.53 -27.53 15.99
C THR A 50 19.22 -27.19 16.68
N GLY A 51 19.30 -26.83 17.96
CA GLY A 51 18.16 -26.31 18.72
C GLY A 51 17.88 -24.83 18.44
N ALA A 52 18.77 -24.13 17.74
CA ALA A 52 18.58 -22.71 17.41
C ALA A 52 17.46 -22.54 16.37
N PHE A 53 16.56 -21.60 16.62
CA PHE A 53 15.47 -21.26 15.71
C PHE A 53 15.21 -19.76 15.68
N GLY A 54 14.50 -19.28 14.66
CA GLY A 54 14.31 -17.86 14.43
C GLY A 54 13.20 -17.58 13.44
N LYS A 55 12.89 -16.30 13.29
CA LYS A 55 11.98 -15.77 12.27
C LYS A 55 12.60 -14.54 11.62
N ALA A 56 12.55 -14.48 10.30
CA ALA A 56 12.85 -13.26 9.56
C ALA A 56 11.57 -12.67 8.97
N PHE A 57 11.41 -11.37 9.12
CA PHE A 57 10.34 -10.58 8.54
C PHE A 57 10.95 -9.61 7.54
N PHE A 58 10.36 -9.54 6.34
CA PHE A 58 10.75 -8.61 5.30
C PHE A 58 9.54 -7.83 4.83
N SER A 59 9.67 -6.51 4.74
CA SER A 59 8.62 -5.63 4.24
C SER A 59 9.17 -4.80 3.09
N LEU A 60 8.43 -4.76 1.98
CA LEU A 60 8.73 -3.91 0.83
C LEU A 60 7.79 -2.71 0.87
N ASN A 61 8.33 -1.51 0.74
CA ASN A 61 7.50 -0.30 0.70
C ASN A 61 6.70 -0.22 -0.62
N GLN A 62 5.68 0.64 -0.65
CA GLN A 62 4.79 0.76 -1.81
C GLN A 62 5.51 1.21 -3.09
N GLU A 63 6.59 1.99 -2.96
CA GLU A 63 7.42 2.43 -4.09
C GLU A 63 8.38 1.34 -4.60
N MET A 64 8.40 0.17 -3.95
CA MET A 64 9.25 -0.98 -4.28
C MET A 64 10.75 -0.65 -4.33
N ASN A 65 11.20 0.40 -3.64
CA ASN A 65 12.58 0.88 -3.64
C ASN A 65 13.28 0.70 -2.29
N GLN A 66 12.55 0.35 -1.23
CA GLN A 66 13.08 0.17 0.11
C GLN A 66 12.56 -1.12 0.75
N ILE A 67 13.49 -1.90 1.29
CA ILE A 67 13.21 -3.10 2.08
C ILE A 67 13.52 -2.80 3.54
N THR A 68 12.61 -3.15 4.43
CA THR A 68 12.83 -3.19 5.88
C THR A 68 12.84 -4.64 6.33
N TYR A 69 13.79 -5.02 7.20
CA TYR A 69 13.87 -6.38 7.71
C TYR A 69 14.03 -6.42 9.23
N ARG A 70 13.48 -7.46 9.84
CA ARG A 70 13.66 -7.79 11.27
C ARG A 70 13.96 -9.27 11.40
N VAL A 71 15.02 -9.60 12.13
CA VAL A 71 15.38 -10.98 12.44
C VAL A 71 15.26 -11.18 13.94
N GLU A 72 14.54 -12.23 14.31
CA GLU A 72 14.40 -12.68 15.69
C GLU A 72 15.09 -14.04 15.83
N VAL A 73 16.00 -14.14 16.80
CA VAL A 73 16.75 -15.37 17.08
C VAL A 73 16.37 -15.86 18.46
N TYR A 74 16.11 -17.16 18.55
CA TYR A 74 15.74 -17.88 19.75
C TYR A 74 16.73 -19.04 19.96
N ASN A 75 16.99 -19.38 21.22
CA ASN A 75 17.91 -20.43 21.62
C ASN A 75 17.30 -21.27 22.73
#